data_AF-A0AAY4A5F3-F1
#
_entry.id   AF-A0AAY4A5F3-F1
#
_cell.length_a   1.000
_cell.length_b   1.000
_cell.length_c   1.000
_cell.angle_alpha   90.00
_cell.angle_beta   90.00
_cell.angle_gamma   90.00
#
_symmetry.space_group_name_H-M   'P 1'
#
loop_
_entity.id
_entity.type
_entity.pdbx_description
1 polymer ?
#
loop_
_entity_poly.entity_id
_entity_poly.type
_entity_poly.pdbx_seq_one_letter_code
_entity_poly.pdbx_strand_id
1 'polypeptide(L)'
;IEMFPRLICLIVTLTSSTVSSAGQSVVKLEGDSVTLDLQRPAETGIKRLLWLFITEGDIVTYYSHDQLWIEENYYKAKVVFNKETFSLLVKNLQKKDSGIYTAVGSGSQVLAEYNVSVLEPVEAPVLTLVTYWSTSDSCNVTVNCTGGDRSLMSSCDNTSCFPEGGASTDSTLSLSIRDDIITCNHSNPVSWKKQTIENLCYPENRGNITEYSVCVGIWTVWDHSGPPPLYFIVFSHILHVWAQSHGKLYIYFLYPANVISNPHL
;
A
#
# COMPACT_ATOMS: atom_id res chain seq x y z
N ILE A 1 40.07 4.16 11.67
CA ILE A 1 38.94 4.68 10.89
C ILE A 1 39.16 4.20 9.47
N GLU A 2 38.64 3.02 9.15
CA GLU A 2 38.75 2.46 7.81
C GLU A 2 37.63 3.03 6.94
N MET A 3 38.03 3.63 5.83
CA MET A 3 37.16 4.37 4.92
C MET A 3 36.81 3.44 3.76
N PHE A 4 35.67 2.75 3.85
CA PHE A 4 35.14 1.94 2.74
C PHE A 4 34.64 2.89 1.63
N PRO A 5 35.19 2.83 0.41
CA PRO A 5 34.66 3.61 -0.70
C PRO A 5 33.32 2.99 -1.13
N ARG A 6 32.23 3.74 -0.96
CA ARG A 6 30.92 3.32 -1.47
C ARG A 6 30.93 3.40 -2.99
N LEU A 7 30.96 2.23 -3.61
CA LEU A 7 30.75 2.06 -5.04
C LEU A 7 29.32 2.51 -5.39
N ILE A 8 29.16 3.74 -5.88
CA ILE A 8 27.90 4.22 -6.42
C ILE A 8 27.75 3.60 -7.81
N CYS A 9 27.02 2.48 -7.87
CA CYS A 9 26.65 1.85 -9.11
C CYS A 9 25.56 2.72 -9.78
N LEU A 10 25.97 3.61 -10.70
CA LEU A 10 25.05 4.31 -11.59
C LEU A 10 24.48 3.30 -12.58
N ILE A 11 23.31 2.73 -12.26
CA ILE A 11 22.53 1.92 -13.18
C ILE A 11 21.97 2.88 -14.23
N VAL A 12 22.72 3.07 -15.32
CA VAL A 12 22.18 3.69 -16.54
C VAL A 12 21.25 2.66 -17.16
N THR A 13 19.95 2.76 -16.86
CA THR A 13 18.93 1.98 -17.56
C THR A 13 18.86 2.49 -18.99
N LEU A 14 19.60 1.84 -19.90
CA LEU A 14 19.36 1.93 -21.33
C LEU A 14 17.97 1.34 -21.58
N THR A 15 16.95 2.19 -21.64
CA THR A 15 15.64 1.79 -22.13
C THR A 15 15.78 1.54 -23.64
N SER A 16 16.12 0.32 -24.01
CA SER A 16 15.86 -0.16 -25.36
C SER A 16 14.35 -0.15 -25.54
N SER A 17 13.82 0.86 -26.24
CA SER A 17 12.44 0.85 -26.70
C SER A 17 12.33 -0.24 -27.77
N THR A 18 12.09 -1.47 -27.35
CA THR A 18 11.54 -2.47 -28.24
C THR A 18 10.19 -1.93 -28.67
N VAL A 19 10.10 -1.43 -29.91
CA VAL A 19 8.83 -1.04 -30.52
C VAL A 19 8.02 -2.32 -30.64
N SER A 20 7.19 -2.58 -29.63
CA SER A 20 6.14 -3.56 -29.70
C SER A 20 5.18 -3.08 -30.78
N SER A 21 4.87 -3.95 -31.73
CA SER A 21 3.87 -3.73 -32.78
C SER A 21 2.42 -3.75 -32.22
N ALA A 22 2.25 -3.90 -30.91
CA ALA A 22 0.95 -3.82 -30.25
C ALA A 22 0.71 -2.37 -29.80
N GLY A 23 -0.42 -1.77 -30.22
CA GLY A 23 -0.82 -0.43 -29.79
C GLY A 23 -0.74 -0.22 -28.28
N GLN A 24 -0.51 1.02 -27.85
CA GLN A 24 -0.31 1.36 -26.45
C GLN A 24 -1.62 1.20 -25.66
N SER A 25 -1.62 0.35 -24.64
CA SER A 25 -2.78 0.21 -23.74
C SER A 25 -2.80 1.32 -22.69
N VAL A 26 -3.95 1.96 -22.52
CA VAL A 26 -4.17 3.02 -21.52
C VAL A 26 -5.43 2.71 -20.74
N VAL A 27 -5.32 2.61 -19.42
CA VAL A 27 -6.46 2.38 -18.52
C VAL A 27 -6.79 3.66 -17.78
N LYS A 28 -8.06 4.06 -17.77
CA LYS A 28 -8.54 5.30 -17.13
C LYS A 28 -9.81 5.06 -16.32
N LEU A 29 -10.01 5.89 -15.31
CA LEU A 29 -11.25 5.92 -14.54
C LEU A 29 -12.36 6.59 -15.36
N GLU A 30 -13.58 6.12 -15.21
CA GLU A 30 -14.74 6.82 -15.75
C GLU A 30 -14.83 8.27 -15.23
N GLY A 31 -15.10 9.21 -16.12
CA GLY A 31 -15.08 10.65 -15.86
C GLY A 31 -13.73 11.33 -16.10
N ASP A 32 -12.63 10.57 -16.16
CA ASP A 32 -11.29 11.13 -16.46
C ASP A 32 -11.17 11.62 -17.91
N SER A 33 -10.01 12.18 -18.24
CA SER A 33 -9.61 12.50 -19.61
C SER A 33 -8.31 11.78 -20.01
N VAL A 34 -8.12 11.57 -21.31
CA VAL A 34 -6.90 11.00 -21.86
C VAL A 34 -6.41 11.82 -23.06
N THR A 35 -5.10 12.09 -23.08
CA THR A 35 -4.43 12.67 -24.25
C THR A 35 -3.74 11.55 -25.02
N LEU A 36 -4.00 11.48 -26.31
CA LEU A 36 -3.42 10.51 -27.24
C LEU A 36 -2.47 11.25 -28.16
N ASP A 37 -1.18 11.03 -27.97
CA ASP A 37 -0.12 11.69 -28.73
C ASP A 37 0.28 10.86 -29.97
N LEU A 38 1.00 11.47 -30.90
CA LEU A 38 1.59 10.71 -31.99
C LEU A 38 2.74 9.84 -31.45
N GLN A 39 2.71 8.54 -31.76
CA GLN A 39 3.75 7.59 -31.36
C GLN A 39 4.92 7.59 -32.35
N ARG A 40 4.66 7.98 -33.60
CA ARG A 40 5.67 8.17 -34.63
C ARG A 40 5.72 9.64 -35.03
N PRO A 41 6.93 10.23 -35.16
CA PRO A 41 7.06 11.55 -35.73
C PRO A 41 6.44 11.52 -37.12
N ALA A 42 5.56 12.47 -37.40
CA ALA A 42 5.10 12.64 -38.76
C ALA A 42 6.31 12.99 -39.63
N GLU A 43 6.57 12.17 -40.64
CA GLU A 43 7.52 12.51 -41.68
C GLU A 43 7.17 13.90 -42.21
N THR A 44 8.16 14.78 -42.29
CA THR A 44 8.00 16.23 -42.46
C THR A 44 6.83 16.64 -43.35
N GLY A 45 5.90 17.41 -42.78
CA GLY A 45 4.78 18.03 -43.47
C GLY A 45 3.51 17.16 -43.50
N ILE A 46 2.80 17.05 -42.37
CA ILE A 46 1.45 16.47 -42.34
C ILE A 46 0.53 17.27 -43.26
N LYS A 47 0.21 16.72 -44.43
CA LYS A 47 -0.81 17.28 -45.33
C LYS A 47 -2.22 16.92 -44.87
N ARG A 48 -2.37 15.72 -44.30
CA ARG A 48 -3.61 15.20 -43.73
C ARG A 48 -3.29 14.30 -42.53
N LEU A 49 -4.05 14.47 -41.46
CA LEU A 49 -4.09 13.58 -40.31
C LEU A 49 -5.54 13.33 -39.91
N LEU A 50 -5.82 12.09 -39.56
CA LEU A 50 -7.13 11.62 -39.14
C LEU A 50 -6.99 10.92 -37.79
N TRP A 51 -7.78 11.32 -36.81
CA TRP A 51 -8.07 10.49 -35.65
C TRP A 51 -9.40 9.79 -35.86
N LEU A 52 -9.42 8.47 -35.69
CA LEU A 52 -10.63 7.66 -35.78
C LEU A 52 -10.75 6.71 -34.57
N PHE A 53 -11.99 6.41 -34.20
CA PHE A 53 -12.33 5.34 -33.28
C PHE A 53 -12.82 4.16 -34.10
N ILE A 54 -12.13 3.01 -34.04
CA ILE A 54 -12.30 1.92 -35.03
C ILE A 54 -13.76 1.48 -35.21
N THR A 55 -14.58 1.53 -34.15
CA THR A 55 -15.98 1.09 -34.21
C THR A 55 -16.98 2.17 -34.64
N GLU A 56 -16.67 3.46 -34.50
CA GLU A 56 -17.60 4.57 -34.80
C GLU A 56 -17.16 5.41 -36.01
N GLY A 57 -15.90 5.27 -36.44
CA GLY A 57 -15.32 6.00 -37.56
C GLY A 57 -14.56 7.26 -37.13
N ASP A 58 -14.58 8.26 -37.99
CA ASP A 58 -13.75 9.45 -37.88
C ASP A 58 -14.17 10.31 -36.67
N ILE A 59 -13.18 10.90 -36.00
CA ILE A 59 -13.38 11.82 -34.87
C ILE A 59 -12.94 13.22 -35.30
N VAL A 60 -11.73 13.33 -35.83
CA VAL A 60 -11.10 14.58 -36.24
C VAL A 60 -10.35 14.37 -37.55
N THR A 61 -10.60 15.23 -38.52
CA THR A 61 -9.79 15.37 -39.73
C THR A 61 -9.06 16.71 -39.72
N TYR A 62 -7.74 16.67 -39.81
CA TYR A 62 -6.88 17.83 -39.95
C TYR A 62 -6.22 17.82 -41.34
N TYR A 63 -6.22 18.97 -42.00
CA TYR A 63 -5.44 19.24 -43.21
C TYR A 63 -4.43 20.36 -42.96
N SER A 64 -3.36 20.39 -43.74
CA SER A 64 -2.43 21.52 -43.73
C SER A 64 -3.15 22.85 -44.03
N HIS A 65 -2.58 23.97 -43.58
CA HIS A 65 -3.20 25.31 -43.64
C HIS A 65 -4.40 25.47 -42.70
N ASP A 66 -4.33 24.88 -41.51
CA ASP A 66 -5.25 25.12 -40.39
C ASP A 66 -6.70 24.67 -40.57
N GLN A 67 -6.97 23.89 -41.60
CA GLN A 67 -8.29 23.30 -41.85
C GLN A 67 -8.52 22.11 -40.91
N LEU A 68 -9.44 22.28 -39.96
CA LEU A 68 -9.80 21.29 -38.95
C LEU A 68 -11.29 21.00 -39.03
N TRP A 69 -11.63 19.73 -39.13
CA TRP A 69 -13.00 19.22 -39.06
C TRP A 69 -13.11 18.26 -37.88
N ILE A 70 -14.02 18.53 -36.95
CA ILE A 70 -14.39 17.61 -35.88
C ILE A 70 -15.77 17.06 -36.24
N GLU A 71 -15.93 15.74 -36.24
CA GLU A 71 -17.18 15.13 -36.64
C GLU A 71 -18.35 15.60 -35.75
N GLU A 72 -19.48 15.92 -36.38
CA GLU A 72 -20.71 16.42 -35.77
C GLU A 72 -21.51 15.28 -35.09
N ASN A 73 -20.80 14.45 -34.33
CA ASN A 73 -21.32 13.27 -33.66
C ASN A 73 -21.07 13.37 -32.14
N TYR A 74 -21.16 12.24 -31.46
CA TYR A 74 -20.91 12.11 -30.02
C TYR A 74 -19.57 12.72 -29.55
N TYR A 75 -18.55 12.77 -30.42
CA TYR A 75 -17.23 13.28 -30.06
C TYR A 75 -17.10 14.80 -30.09
N LYS A 76 -17.96 15.53 -30.80
CA LYS A 76 -17.84 16.99 -30.99
C LYS A 76 -17.64 17.77 -29.68
N ALA A 77 -18.43 17.44 -28.66
CA ALA A 77 -18.37 18.11 -27.36
C ALA A 77 -17.32 17.51 -26.41
N LYS A 78 -16.77 16.33 -26.75
CA LYS A 78 -15.89 15.55 -25.87
C LYS A 78 -14.42 15.70 -26.21
N VAL A 79 -14.08 16.05 -27.45
CA VAL A 79 -12.68 16.07 -27.90
C VAL A 79 -12.12 17.47 -28.03
N VAL A 80 -10.82 17.58 -27.81
CA VAL A 80 -10.01 18.76 -28.16
C VAL A 80 -8.80 18.28 -28.92
N PHE A 81 -8.58 18.84 -30.10
CA PHE A 81 -7.43 18.55 -30.93
C PHE A 81 -6.35 19.61 -30.76
N ASN A 82 -5.12 19.20 -30.46
CA ASN A 82 -3.97 20.09 -30.41
C ASN A 82 -3.29 20.13 -31.77
N LYS A 83 -3.27 21.31 -32.42
CA LYS A 83 -2.69 21.49 -33.76
C LYS A 83 -1.16 21.51 -33.77
N GLU A 84 -0.51 21.83 -32.65
CA GLU A 84 0.95 21.89 -32.55
C GLU A 84 1.56 20.51 -32.41
N THR A 85 0.92 19.64 -31.62
CA THR A 85 1.38 18.28 -31.32
C THR A 85 0.62 17.19 -32.09
N PHE A 86 -0.48 17.55 -32.75
CA PHE A 86 -1.45 16.66 -33.39
C PHE A 86 -2.11 15.64 -32.45
N SER A 87 -2.11 15.92 -31.15
CA SER A 87 -2.68 15.03 -30.14
C SER A 87 -4.18 15.24 -29.95
N LEU A 88 -4.86 14.15 -29.57
CA LEU A 88 -6.30 14.13 -29.30
C LEU A 88 -6.53 14.01 -27.79
N LEU A 89 -7.14 15.03 -27.19
CA LEU A 89 -7.66 14.95 -25.83
C LEU A 89 -9.12 14.49 -25.88
N VAL A 90 -9.42 13.35 -25.28
CA VAL A 90 -10.79 12.85 -25.07
C VAL A 90 -11.18 13.10 -23.61
N LYS A 91 -12.23 13.88 -23.39
CA LYS A 91 -12.70 14.30 -22.06
C LYS A 91 -13.88 13.48 -21.57
N ASN A 92 -14.05 13.45 -20.25
CA ASN A 92 -15.19 12.83 -19.56
C ASN A 92 -15.45 11.41 -20.08
N LEU A 93 -14.43 10.57 -20.01
CA LEU A 93 -14.44 9.20 -20.51
C LEU A 93 -15.61 8.42 -19.91
N GLN A 94 -16.29 7.65 -20.74
CA GLN A 94 -17.38 6.75 -20.37
C GLN A 94 -17.00 5.34 -20.76
N LYS A 95 -17.65 4.33 -20.17
CA LYS A 95 -17.36 2.92 -20.51
C LYS A 95 -17.40 2.61 -22.02
N LYS A 96 -18.36 3.22 -22.74
CA LYS A 96 -18.51 3.09 -24.21
C LYS A 96 -17.40 3.75 -25.04
N ASP A 97 -16.59 4.60 -24.42
CA ASP A 97 -15.43 5.21 -25.07
C ASP A 97 -14.21 4.27 -25.05
N SER A 98 -14.34 3.08 -24.44
CA SER A 98 -13.31 2.04 -24.47
C SER A 98 -13.20 1.42 -25.86
N GLY A 99 -11.98 1.29 -26.36
CA GLY A 99 -11.70 0.70 -27.66
C GLY A 99 -10.43 1.26 -28.28
N ILE A 100 -10.28 1.03 -29.58
CA ILE A 100 -9.07 1.38 -30.31
C ILE A 100 -9.22 2.74 -30.98
N TYR A 101 -8.30 3.64 -30.65
CA TYR A 101 -8.13 4.95 -31.26
C TYR A 101 -6.88 4.92 -32.14
N THR A 102 -7.03 5.36 -33.38
CA THR A 102 -5.94 5.32 -34.36
C THR A 102 -5.75 6.70 -34.98
N ALA A 103 -4.48 7.13 -35.05
CA ALA A 103 -4.07 8.29 -35.84
C ALA A 103 -3.49 7.82 -37.18
N VAL A 104 -4.05 8.31 -38.28
CA VAL A 104 -3.66 7.97 -39.65
C VAL A 104 -3.21 9.21 -40.39
N GLY A 105 -2.00 9.17 -40.94
CA GLY A 105 -1.41 10.21 -41.77
C GLY A 105 -1.72 10.06 -43.26
N SER A 106 -0.98 10.81 -44.07
CA SER A 106 -1.06 10.70 -45.54
C SER A 106 -0.59 9.33 -46.02
N GLY A 107 -1.18 8.81 -47.11
CA GLY A 107 -0.85 7.49 -47.64
C GLY A 107 -1.25 6.33 -46.70
N SER A 108 -2.20 6.56 -45.80
CA SER A 108 -2.69 5.56 -44.83
C SER A 108 -1.62 5.08 -43.83
N GLN A 109 -0.61 5.92 -43.56
CA GLN A 109 0.41 5.65 -42.56
C GLN A 109 -0.19 5.69 -41.15
N VAL A 110 -0.07 4.60 -40.38
CA VAL A 110 -0.45 4.60 -38.96
C VAL A 110 0.62 5.34 -38.15
N LEU A 111 0.21 6.44 -37.52
CA LEU A 111 1.05 7.34 -36.73
C LEU A 111 0.93 7.09 -35.21
N ALA A 112 -0.22 6.57 -34.77
CA ALA A 112 -0.44 6.13 -33.40
C ALA A 112 -1.60 5.13 -33.33
N GLU A 113 -1.52 4.21 -32.37
CA GLU A 113 -2.63 3.31 -32.02
C GLU A 113 -2.69 3.14 -30.50
N TYR A 114 -3.87 3.36 -29.93
CA TYR A 114 -4.13 3.24 -28.50
C TYR A 114 -5.32 2.33 -28.24
N ASN A 115 -5.17 1.38 -27.32
CA ASN A 115 -6.29 0.63 -26.75
C ASN A 115 -6.67 1.28 -25.42
N VAL A 116 -7.73 2.09 -25.44
CA VAL A 116 -8.22 2.79 -24.25
C VAL A 116 -9.23 1.89 -23.54
N SER A 117 -9.00 1.61 -22.26
CA SER A 117 -9.92 0.89 -21.37
C SER A 117 -10.42 1.81 -20.27
N VAL A 118 -11.72 2.07 -20.24
CA VAL A 118 -12.36 2.88 -19.21
C VAL A 118 -13.00 1.96 -18.18
N LEU A 119 -12.57 2.07 -16.93
CA LEU A 119 -13.08 1.27 -15.82
C LEU A 119 -13.92 2.13 -14.87
N GLU A 120 -15.00 1.54 -14.39
CA GLU A 120 -15.82 2.11 -13.32
C GLU A 120 -15.05 2.10 -11.98
N PRO A 121 -15.32 3.05 -11.07
CA PRO A 121 -14.79 3.00 -9.73
C PRO A 121 -15.30 1.74 -9.01
N VAL A 122 -14.46 1.15 -8.16
CA VAL A 122 -14.87 0.00 -7.36
C VAL A 122 -15.88 0.40 -6.29
N GLU A 123 -16.80 -0.52 -6.00
CA GLU A 123 -17.71 -0.41 -4.86
C GLU A 123 -16.97 -0.62 -3.54
N ALA A 124 -17.51 -0.03 -2.46
CA ALA A 124 -16.93 -0.24 -1.14
C ALA A 124 -17.11 -1.72 -0.75
N PRO A 125 -16.04 -2.42 -0.35
CA PRO A 125 -16.17 -3.81 0.05
C PRO A 125 -16.98 -3.92 1.33
N VAL A 126 -17.72 -5.02 1.46
CA VAL A 126 -18.38 -5.41 2.70
C VAL A 126 -17.54 -6.50 3.34
N LEU A 127 -17.06 -6.22 4.56
CA LEU A 127 -16.26 -7.17 5.33
C LEU A 127 -17.09 -7.65 6.53
N THR A 128 -17.37 -8.95 6.55
CA THR A 128 -18.17 -9.60 7.59
C THR A 128 -17.36 -10.67 8.32
N LEU A 129 -17.48 -10.69 9.64
CA LEU A 129 -17.06 -11.80 10.49
C LEU A 129 -18.04 -12.97 10.32
N VAL A 130 -17.54 -14.16 9.98
CA VAL A 130 -18.36 -15.37 9.79
C VAL A 130 -18.26 -16.28 11.00
N THR A 131 -17.04 -16.67 11.38
CA THR A 131 -16.78 -17.46 12.58
C THR A 131 -15.55 -16.95 13.30
N TYR A 132 -15.51 -17.22 14.60
CA TYR A 132 -14.38 -16.94 15.46
C TYR A 132 -14.19 -18.13 16.39
N TRP A 133 -12.96 -18.61 16.50
CA TRP A 133 -12.61 -19.63 17.47
C TRP A 133 -11.21 -19.35 18.04
N SER A 134 -11.10 -19.48 19.35
CA SER A 134 -9.84 -19.29 20.07
C SER A 134 -9.69 -20.36 21.13
N THR A 135 -8.48 -20.88 21.25
CA THR A 135 -7.99 -21.82 22.25
C THR A 135 -6.70 -21.26 22.87
N SER A 136 -6.15 -21.91 23.89
CA SER A 136 -4.88 -21.46 24.51
C SER A 136 -3.72 -21.39 23.51
N ASP A 137 -3.74 -22.27 22.49
CA ASP A 137 -2.60 -22.49 21.60
C ASP A 137 -2.84 -21.96 20.19
N SER A 138 -4.10 -21.65 19.84
CA SER A 138 -4.45 -21.23 18.49
C SER A 138 -5.69 -20.34 18.48
N CYS A 139 -5.67 -19.33 17.62
CA CYS A 139 -6.80 -18.49 17.33
C CYS A 139 -6.98 -18.36 15.83
N ASN A 140 -8.23 -18.41 15.38
CA ASN A 140 -8.55 -18.24 13.98
C ASN A 140 -9.95 -17.65 13.81
N VAL A 141 -10.02 -16.73 12.86
CA VAL A 141 -11.17 -15.92 12.50
C VAL A 141 -11.47 -16.16 11.02
N THR A 142 -12.65 -16.64 10.69
CA THR A 142 -13.10 -16.67 9.30
C THR A 142 -13.85 -15.39 8.98
N VAL A 143 -13.38 -14.69 7.96
CA VAL A 143 -14.01 -13.49 7.40
C VAL A 143 -14.48 -13.76 5.98
N ASN A 144 -15.54 -13.07 5.60
CA ASN A 144 -15.96 -12.99 4.21
C ASN A 144 -15.90 -11.53 3.77
N CYS A 145 -15.12 -11.26 2.73
CA CYS A 145 -15.09 -9.96 2.07
C CYS A 145 -15.78 -10.03 0.72
N THR A 146 -16.77 -9.18 0.49
CA THR A 146 -17.48 -9.09 -0.79
C THR A 146 -17.29 -7.73 -1.44
N GLY A 147 -17.27 -7.70 -2.77
CA GLY A 147 -17.20 -6.47 -3.56
C GLY A 147 -17.85 -6.70 -4.92
N GLY A 148 -18.97 -6.03 -5.18
CA GLY A 148 -19.80 -6.32 -6.35
C GLY A 148 -20.31 -7.77 -6.35
N ASP A 149 -20.02 -8.50 -7.42
CA ASP A 149 -20.37 -9.91 -7.64
C ASP A 149 -19.33 -10.90 -7.08
N ARG A 150 -18.25 -10.40 -6.46
CA ARG A 150 -17.11 -11.20 -6.00
C ARG A 150 -17.13 -11.38 -4.49
N SER A 151 -16.62 -12.52 -4.05
CA SER A 151 -16.49 -12.85 -2.63
C SER A 151 -15.17 -13.57 -2.34
N LEU A 152 -14.50 -13.16 -1.28
CA LEU A 152 -13.26 -13.72 -0.77
C LEU A 152 -13.49 -14.15 0.67
N MET A 153 -13.73 -15.44 0.85
CA MET A 153 -13.78 -16.08 2.17
C MET A 153 -12.38 -16.51 2.58
N SER A 154 -11.93 -16.09 3.75
CA SER A 154 -10.59 -16.38 4.25
C SER A 154 -10.58 -16.64 5.74
N SER A 155 -9.73 -17.56 6.14
CA SER A 155 -9.42 -17.90 7.51
C SER A 155 -8.14 -17.17 7.92
N CYS A 156 -8.21 -16.40 8.99
CA CYS A 156 -7.19 -15.47 9.44
C CYS A 156 -6.72 -15.83 10.86
N ASP A 157 -5.41 -15.82 11.10
CA ASP A 157 -4.83 -15.89 12.44
C ASP A 157 -4.41 -14.49 12.94
N ASN A 158 -3.47 -14.38 13.87
CA ASN A 158 -2.96 -13.09 14.36
C ASN A 158 -2.00 -12.39 13.39
N THR A 159 -1.47 -13.09 12.38
CA THR A 159 -0.43 -12.60 11.48
C THR A 159 -0.83 -12.58 10.02
N SER A 160 -1.69 -13.49 9.58
CA SER A 160 -1.93 -13.79 8.18
C SER A 160 -3.35 -14.31 7.92
N CYS A 161 -3.80 -14.13 6.67
CA CYS A 161 -5.09 -14.63 6.19
C CYS A 161 -4.86 -15.58 5.01
N PHE A 162 -5.59 -16.69 4.98
CA PHE A 162 -5.54 -17.69 3.93
C PHE A 162 -6.95 -17.94 3.35
N PRO A 163 -7.12 -17.89 2.02
CA PRO A 163 -8.41 -18.15 1.39
C PRO A 163 -8.84 -19.63 1.51
N GLU A 164 -10.10 -19.89 1.87
CA GLU A 164 -10.62 -21.25 2.12
C GLU A 164 -10.80 -22.10 0.84
N GLY A 165 -10.67 -21.51 -0.35
CA GLY A 165 -10.79 -22.17 -1.66
C GLY A 165 -9.48 -22.32 -2.45
N GLY A 166 -8.32 -22.10 -1.81
CA GLY A 166 -7.04 -21.94 -2.49
C GLY A 166 -6.82 -20.50 -2.98
N ALA A 167 -5.69 -20.23 -3.65
CA ALA A 167 -5.36 -18.89 -4.11
C ALA A 167 -6.45 -18.35 -5.05
N SER A 168 -7.14 -17.29 -4.63
CA SER A 168 -8.05 -16.54 -5.49
C SER A 168 -7.30 -16.09 -6.75
N THR A 169 -7.78 -16.49 -7.92
CA THR A 169 -7.29 -15.95 -9.21
C THR A 169 -7.81 -14.52 -9.43
N ASP A 170 -8.75 -14.07 -8.61
CA ASP A 170 -9.29 -12.73 -8.67
C ASP A 170 -8.37 -11.77 -7.90
N SER A 171 -7.62 -10.97 -8.65
CA SER A 171 -6.67 -9.97 -8.12
C SER A 171 -7.35 -8.72 -7.56
N THR A 172 -8.69 -8.63 -7.63
CA THR A 172 -9.40 -7.40 -7.23
C THR A 172 -9.75 -7.32 -5.75
N LEU A 173 -9.97 -8.44 -5.07
CA LEU A 173 -10.19 -8.50 -3.63
C LEU A 173 -8.94 -9.00 -2.94
N SER A 174 -8.54 -8.33 -1.86
CA SER A 174 -7.35 -8.68 -1.09
C SER A 174 -7.61 -8.49 0.40
N LEU A 175 -7.06 -9.39 1.22
CA LEU A 175 -7.12 -9.32 2.67
C LEU A 175 -5.71 -9.18 3.24
N SER A 176 -5.57 -8.38 4.28
CA SER A 176 -4.31 -8.19 5.01
C SER A 176 -4.58 -7.95 6.48
N ILE A 177 -3.64 -8.34 7.34
CA ILE A 177 -3.71 -8.10 8.78
C ILE A 177 -2.53 -7.20 9.17
N ARG A 178 -2.81 -6.14 9.91
CA ARG A 178 -1.81 -5.28 10.56
C ARG A 178 -2.37 -4.77 11.88
N ASP A 179 -1.56 -4.81 12.94
CA ASP A 179 -1.92 -4.28 14.26
C ASP A 179 -3.30 -4.75 14.76
N ASP A 180 -3.55 -6.06 14.67
CA ASP A 180 -4.83 -6.68 15.04
C ASP A 180 -6.05 -6.14 14.26
N ILE A 181 -5.83 -5.58 13.07
CA ILE A 181 -6.90 -5.09 12.18
C ILE A 181 -6.87 -5.88 10.89
N ILE A 182 -7.99 -6.55 10.59
CA ILE A 182 -8.21 -7.22 9.31
C ILE A 182 -8.73 -6.17 8.35
N THR A 183 -7.97 -5.92 7.29
CA THR A 183 -8.33 -4.99 6.22
C THR A 183 -8.67 -5.77 4.96
N CYS A 184 -9.88 -5.60 4.45
CA CYS A 184 -10.21 -5.97 3.09
C CYS A 184 -10.09 -4.78 2.15
N ASN A 185 -9.40 -4.97 1.03
CA ASN A 185 -9.26 -3.99 -0.03
C ASN A 185 -9.83 -4.56 -1.33
N HIS A 186 -10.78 -3.81 -1.92
CA HIS A 186 -11.31 -4.02 -3.25
C HIS A 186 -10.67 -2.98 -4.17
N SER A 187 -9.94 -3.44 -5.19
CA SER A 187 -9.19 -2.58 -6.10
C SER A 187 -9.23 -3.07 -7.54
N ASN A 188 -9.28 -2.13 -8.46
CA ASN A 188 -8.95 -2.34 -9.87
C ASN A 188 -7.77 -1.40 -10.23
N PRO A 189 -7.24 -1.44 -11.47
CA PRO A 189 -6.08 -0.63 -11.86
C PRO A 189 -6.22 0.90 -11.67
N VAL A 190 -7.44 1.43 -11.47
CA VAL A 190 -7.71 2.88 -11.41
C VAL A 190 -8.42 3.35 -10.15
N SER A 191 -8.94 2.44 -9.33
CA SER A 191 -9.74 2.75 -8.15
C SER A 191 -9.59 1.68 -7.08
N TRP A 192 -9.61 2.09 -5.81
CA TRP A 192 -9.54 1.19 -4.67
C TRP A 192 -10.38 1.71 -3.50
N LYS A 193 -10.97 0.79 -2.73
CA LYS A 193 -11.70 1.05 -1.50
C LYS A 193 -11.41 -0.05 -0.50
N LYS A 194 -11.46 0.27 0.79
CA LYS A 194 -11.17 -0.67 1.86
C LYS A 194 -12.21 -0.64 2.96
N GLN A 195 -12.31 -1.75 3.68
CA GLN A 195 -13.08 -1.89 4.89
C GLN A 195 -12.26 -2.67 5.93
N THR A 196 -12.46 -2.35 7.20
CA THR A 196 -11.69 -2.92 8.30
C THR A 196 -12.59 -3.48 9.39
N ILE A 197 -12.15 -4.56 10.02
CA ILE A 197 -12.70 -5.06 11.27
C ILE A 197 -11.56 -5.36 12.24
N GLU A 198 -11.85 -5.31 13.54
CA GLU A 198 -10.90 -5.75 14.56
C GLU A 198 -10.73 -7.27 14.49
N ASN A 199 -9.48 -7.71 14.59
CA ASN A 199 -9.13 -9.10 14.73
C ASN A 199 -9.45 -9.54 16.16
N LEU A 200 -10.29 -10.55 16.29
CA LEU A 200 -10.64 -11.12 17.60
C LEU A 200 -9.52 -12.03 18.16
N CYS A 201 -8.48 -12.32 17.36
CA CYS A 201 -7.26 -12.97 17.83
C CYS A 201 -6.36 -12.00 18.58
N TYR A 202 -6.77 -11.63 19.79
CA TYR A 202 -5.93 -10.85 20.68
C TYR A 202 -4.82 -11.74 21.27
N PRO A 203 -3.55 -11.27 21.34
CA PRO A 203 -2.60 -11.92 22.22
C PRO A 203 -3.04 -11.66 23.66
N GLU A 204 -3.38 -12.70 24.41
CA GLU A 204 -3.77 -12.63 25.83
C GLU A 204 -2.66 -12.08 26.76
N ASN A 205 -1.59 -11.48 26.21
CA ASN A 205 -0.45 -10.91 26.93
C ASN A 205 -0.08 -9.47 26.49
N ARG A 206 -1.07 -8.58 26.32
CA ARG A 206 -0.92 -7.17 26.76
C ARG A 206 -1.54 -6.96 28.15
N GLY A 207 -1.48 -7.98 29.01
CA GLY A 207 -1.52 -7.73 30.45
C GLY A 207 -0.34 -6.82 30.78
N ASN A 208 -0.62 -5.62 31.26
CA ASN A 208 0.36 -4.71 31.84
C ASN A 208 1.22 -5.46 32.86
N ILE A 209 2.36 -6.00 32.44
CA ILE A 209 3.50 -6.11 33.35
C ILE A 209 3.99 -4.67 33.47
N THR A 210 3.34 -3.90 34.34
CA THR A 210 3.97 -2.71 34.90
C THR A 210 5.10 -3.25 35.76
N GLU A 211 6.26 -3.41 35.14
CA GLU A 211 7.49 -3.76 35.84
C GLU A 211 7.86 -2.55 36.70
N TYR A 212 7.34 -2.52 37.94
CA TYR A 212 7.77 -1.53 38.92
C TYR A 212 9.18 -1.90 39.37
N SER A 213 10.18 -1.25 38.78
CA SER A 213 11.53 -1.24 39.35
C SER A 213 11.53 -0.36 40.60
N VAL A 214 11.31 -0.96 41.77
CA VAL A 214 11.45 -0.27 43.05
C VAL A 214 12.93 -0.26 43.45
N CYS A 215 13.60 0.87 43.27
CA CYS A 215 14.93 1.09 43.85
C CYS A 215 14.80 1.38 45.35
N VAL A 216 15.05 0.38 46.20
CA VAL A 216 15.17 0.60 47.66
C VAL A 216 16.61 1.01 47.96
N GLY A 217 16.84 2.32 48.07
CA GLY A 217 18.12 2.84 48.56
C GLY A 217 18.22 2.65 50.07
N ILE A 218 19.03 1.69 50.52
CA ILE A 218 19.34 1.54 51.95
C ILE A 218 20.50 2.47 52.29
N TRP A 219 20.25 3.55 53.01
CA TRP A 219 21.30 4.36 53.62
C TRP A 219 21.76 3.68 54.91
N THR A 220 22.84 2.90 54.86
CA THR A 220 23.50 2.43 56.09
C THR A 220 24.62 3.38 56.47
N VAL A 221 24.46 4.14 57.55
CA VAL A 221 25.61 4.61 58.34
C VAL A 221 26.01 3.41 59.20
N TRP A 222 27.06 2.70 58.84
CA TRP A 222 27.51 1.52 59.59
C TRP A 222 28.84 1.82 60.30
N ASP A 223 28.79 1.88 61.62
CA ASP A 223 29.95 1.83 62.50
C ASP A 223 30.23 0.37 62.88
N HIS A 224 31.48 -0.06 62.77
CA HIS A 224 31.90 -1.48 62.72
C HIS A 224 32.01 -2.15 64.10
N SER A 225 30.91 -2.22 64.86
CA SER A 225 30.88 -3.10 66.05
C SER A 225 29.47 -3.38 66.59
N GLY A 226 28.78 -4.38 66.03
CA GLY A 226 27.56 -4.95 66.65
C GLY A 226 26.76 -5.86 65.73
N PRO A 227 25.93 -6.78 66.27
CA PRO A 227 25.01 -7.60 65.48
C PRO A 227 23.99 -6.72 64.72
N PRO A 228 23.44 -7.18 63.58
CA PRO A 228 22.57 -6.36 62.74
C PRO A 228 21.33 -5.89 63.51
N PRO A 229 20.91 -4.62 63.36
CA PRO A 229 19.75 -4.10 64.08
C PRO A 229 18.47 -4.82 63.65
N LEU A 230 17.55 -5.05 64.60
CA LEU A 230 16.25 -5.72 64.41
C LEU A 230 15.45 -5.23 63.19
N TYR A 231 15.63 -3.98 62.78
CA TYR A 231 14.99 -3.38 61.62
C TYR A 231 15.32 -4.09 60.29
N PHE A 232 16.54 -4.60 60.13
CA PHE A 232 16.96 -5.35 58.93
C PHE A 232 16.24 -6.70 58.80
N ILE A 233 16.00 -7.36 59.93
CA ILE A 233 15.35 -8.67 59.98
C ILE A 233 13.85 -8.53 59.67
N VAL A 234 13.21 -7.49 60.19
CA VAL A 234 11.79 -7.19 59.93
C VAL A 234 11.56 -6.84 58.46
N PHE A 235 12.45 -6.06 57.85
CA PHE A 235 12.34 -5.68 56.44
C PHE A 235 12.45 -6.89 55.50
N SER A 236 13.37 -7.81 55.79
CA SER A 236 13.54 -9.06 55.03
C SER A 236 12.31 -9.96 55.11
N HIS A 237 11.71 -10.09 56.30
CA HIS A 237 10.49 -10.89 56.47
C HIS A 237 9.28 -10.30 55.75
N ILE A 238 9.08 -8.98 55.81
CA ILE A 238 7.98 -8.30 55.09
C ILE A 238 8.13 -8.48 53.57
N LEU A 239 9.35 -8.37 53.05
CA LEU A 239 9.63 -8.55 51.62
C LEU A 239 9.37 -9.99 51.15
N HIS A 240 9.71 -10.98 52.00
CA HIS A 240 9.48 -12.39 51.70
C HIS A 240 7.99 -12.76 51.70
N VAL A 241 7.21 -12.19 52.62
CA VAL A 241 5.74 -12.37 52.68
C VAL A 241 5.07 -11.67 51.49
N TRP A 242 5.55 -10.49 51.09
CA TRP A 242 5.03 -9.77 49.93
C TRP A 242 5.33 -10.51 48.60
N ALA A 243 6.53 -11.08 48.45
CA ALA A 243 6.90 -11.88 47.28
C ALA A 243 6.07 -13.18 47.13
N GLN A 244 5.62 -13.77 48.24
CA GLN A 244 4.73 -14.94 48.20
C GLN A 244 3.30 -14.60 47.77
N SER A 245 2.87 -13.33 47.88
CA SER A 245 1.52 -12.87 47.55
C SER A 245 1.36 -12.33 46.12
N HIS A 246 2.43 -11.83 45.48
CA HIS A 246 2.34 -11.09 44.21
C HIS A 246 3.29 -11.53 43.08
N GLY A 247 3.99 -12.66 43.23
CA GLY A 247 4.88 -13.21 42.19
C GLY A 247 6.36 -12.84 42.37
N LYS A 248 7.22 -13.34 41.47
CA LYS A 248 8.69 -13.30 41.60
C LYS A 248 9.24 -11.87 41.75
N LEU A 249 9.87 -11.59 42.90
CA LEU A 249 10.65 -10.37 43.14
C LEU A 249 12.14 -10.66 42.92
N TYR A 250 12.77 -9.97 41.97
CA TYR A 250 14.23 -10.00 41.79
C TYR A 250 14.86 -8.84 42.56
N ILE A 251 15.69 -9.16 43.55
CA ILE A 251 16.40 -8.16 44.37
C ILE A 251 17.85 -8.12 43.88
N TYR A 252 18.26 -6.99 43.31
CA TYR A 252 19.65 -6.74 42.93
C TYR A 252 20.35 -5.95 44.02
N PHE A 253 21.41 -6.51 44.60
CA PHE A 253 22.28 -5.79 45.53
C PHE A 253 23.37 -5.08 44.71
N LEU A 254 23.29 -3.76 44.60
CA LEU A 254 24.38 -2.95 44.06
C LEU A 254 25.36 -2.63 45.20
N TYR A 255 26.53 -3.26 45.17
CA TYR A 255 27.65 -2.86 46.02
C TYR A 255 28.31 -1.62 45.41
N PRO A 256 28.60 -0.56 46.18
CA PRO A 256 29.32 0.59 45.65
C PRO A 256 30.73 0.18 45.23
N ALA A 257 31.05 0.36 43.96
CA ALA A 257 32.41 0.34 43.46
C ALA A 257 33.16 1.54 44.06
N ASN A 258 34.21 1.29 44.83
CA ASN A 258 35.10 2.34 45.31
C ASN A 258 35.83 2.98 44.12
N VAL A 259 35.29 4.09 43.62
CA VAL A 259 36.02 5.08 42.83
C VAL A 259 36.45 6.17 43.79
N ILE A 260 37.72 6.19 44.18
CA ILE A 260 38.32 7.39 44.77
C ILE A 260 39.17 8.02 43.68
N SER A 261 38.63 9.09 43.09
CA SER A 261 39.38 10.10 42.35
C SER A 261 40.17 11.00 43.32
N ASN A 262 41.41 11.26 42.92
CA ASN A 262 42.46 12.12 43.51
C ASN A 262 41.97 13.51 43.98
N PRO A 263 42.63 14.18 44.96
CA PRO A 263 43.42 15.36 44.59
C PRO A 263 44.65 15.74 45.47
N HIS A 264 45.65 16.36 44.83
CA HIS A 264 46.69 17.29 45.33
C HIS A 264 47.70 16.85 46.43
N LEU A 265 48.89 16.39 46.03
CA LEU A 265 50.22 17.06 46.04
C LEU A 265 51.31 16.11 45.53
#